data_AF-A0A3N6QKG9-F1
#
_entry.id   AF-A0A3N6QKG9-F1
#
_cell.length_a   1.000
_cell.length_b   1.000
_cell.length_c   1.000
_cell.angle_alpha   90.00
_cell.angle_beta   90.00
_cell.angle_gamma   90.00
#
_symmetry.space_group_name_H-M   'P 1'
#
loop_
_entity.id
_entity.type
_entity.pdbx_description
1 polymer ?
#
loop_
_entity_poly.entity_id
_entity_poly.type
_entity_poly.pdbx_seq_one_letter_code
_entity_poly.pdbx_strand_id
1 'polypeptide(L)'
;MNMLPGPAQAAAIGLSIVFPLLLLSYARIAATGGSGRRFRLACVSVVVLFAIACIALPGRRHLDDVLGGLLLLATAMMFCYILFSLLAWGFTLTLLTALVKSGRPLTLDQWAAAYMQGGDLDTFTHNRLKLLISSGLVVTADGRLAPTAKGVAVAHLVKLVRLSTGLG
;
A
#
# COMPACT_ATOMS: atom_id res chain seq x y z
N MET A 1 17.99 -7.48 33.64
CA MET A 1 17.49 -6.75 32.46
C MET A 1 15.99 -7.00 32.38
N ASN A 2 15.14 -5.98 32.59
CA ASN A 2 13.70 -6.15 32.39
C ASN A 2 13.44 -6.21 30.89
N MET A 3 13.02 -7.36 30.38
CA MET A 3 12.68 -7.59 28.97
C MET A 3 11.26 -7.15 28.60
N LEU A 4 10.57 -6.45 29.50
CA LEU A 4 9.21 -6.00 29.25
C LEU A 4 9.23 -4.75 28.37
N PRO A 5 8.45 -4.71 27.27
CA PRO A 5 8.36 -3.53 26.43
C PRO A 5 7.83 -2.37 27.26
N GLY A 6 8.36 -1.17 26.99
CA GLY A 6 7.81 0.05 27.58
C GLY A 6 6.35 0.25 27.15
N PRO A 7 5.59 1.08 27.89
CA PRO A 7 4.17 1.24 27.64
C PRO A 7 3.82 1.79 26.25
N ALA A 8 4.71 2.57 25.61
CA ALA A 8 4.50 3.00 24.22
C ALA A 8 4.79 1.86 23.24
N GLN A 9 5.86 1.09 23.42
CA GLN A 9 6.13 -0.11 22.63
C GLN A 9 5.01 -1.14 22.73
N ALA A 10 4.47 -1.39 23.93
CA ALA A 10 3.34 -2.29 24.14
C ALA A 10 2.10 -1.84 23.37
N ALA A 11 1.79 -0.54 23.39
CA ALA A 11 0.69 0.03 22.60
C ALA A 11 0.95 -0.12 21.09
N ALA A 12 2.17 0.11 20.62
CA ALA A 12 2.54 -0.08 19.22
C ALA A 12 2.39 -1.53 18.76
N ILE A 13 2.77 -2.51 19.58
CA ILE A 13 2.59 -3.94 19.30
C ILE A 13 1.09 -4.26 19.17
N GLY A 14 0.27 -3.81 20.13
CA GLY A 14 -1.18 -4.00 20.08
C GLY A 14 -1.79 -3.39 18.82
N LEU A 15 -1.42 -2.15 18.48
CA LEU A 15 -1.90 -1.48 17.28
C LEU A 15 -1.42 -2.15 15.99
N SER A 16 -0.22 -2.74 15.98
CA SER A 16 0.30 -3.50 14.84
C SER A 16 -0.55 -4.74 14.54
N ILE A 17 -1.06 -5.41 15.58
CA ILE A 17 -1.98 -6.55 15.45
C ILE A 17 -3.37 -6.08 15.00
N VAL A 18 -3.83 -4.93 15.48
CA VAL A 18 -5.15 -4.36 15.11
C VAL A 18 -5.16 -3.77 13.69
N PHE A 19 -4.01 -3.32 13.17
CA PHE A 19 -3.90 -2.70 11.85
C PHE A 19 -4.53 -3.49 10.69
N PRO A 20 -4.28 -4.80 10.50
CA PRO A 20 -4.96 -5.58 9.46
C PRO A 20 -6.48 -5.63 9.64
N LEU A 21 -6.99 -5.67 10.88
CA LEU A 21 -8.44 -5.65 11.15
C LEU A 21 -9.05 -4.29 10.78
N LEU A 22 -8.34 -3.19 11.03
CA LEU A 22 -8.70 -1.85 10.58
C LEU A 22 -8.78 -1.77 9.05
N LEU A 23 -7.80 -2.34 8.34
CA LEU A 23 -7.81 -2.40 6.88
C LEU A 23 -9.02 -3.16 6.34
N LEU A 24 -9.36 -4.31 6.93
CA LEU A 24 -10.55 -5.08 6.57
C LEU A 24 -11.84 -4.31 6.84
N SER A 25 -11.89 -3.58 7.96
CA SER A 25 -13.04 -2.74 8.32
C SER A 25 -13.25 -1.62 7.31
N TYR A 26 -12.19 -0.90 6.93
CA TYR A 26 -12.28 0.12 5.88
C TYR A 26 -12.62 -0.45 4.50
N ALA A 27 -12.23 -1.71 4.21
CA ALA A 27 -12.61 -2.37 2.97
C ALA A 27 -14.12 -2.61 2.85
N ARG A 28 -14.85 -2.71 3.97
CA ARG A 28 -16.32 -2.88 3.98
C ARG A 28 -17.08 -1.56 3.78
N ILE A 29 -16.43 -0.42 3.96
CA ILE A 29 -17.09 0.89 3.86
C ILE A 29 -16.92 1.40 2.43
N ALA A 30 -18.00 1.36 1.64
CA ALA A 30 -18.00 1.79 0.24
C ALA A 30 -17.52 3.25 0.05
N ALA A 31 -17.82 4.14 1.00
CA ALA A 31 -17.47 5.56 0.97
C ALA A 31 -15.95 5.85 1.05
N THR A 32 -15.12 4.87 1.41
CA THR A 32 -13.66 5.05 1.58
C THR A 32 -12.88 5.12 0.26
N GLY A 33 -13.53 4.88 -0.88
CA GLY A 33 -12.93 4.96 -2.21
C GLY A 33 -11.98 3.80 -2.53
N GLY A 34 -10.96 4.06 -3.36
CA GLY A 34 -10.03 3.04 -3.86
C GLY A 34 -9.08 2.47 -2.80
N SER A 35 -8.47 1.32 -3.11
CA SER A 35 -7.58 0.55 -2.22
C SER A 35 -6.47 1.41 -1.58
N GLY A 36 -5.82 2.29 -2.35
CA GLY A 36 -4.79 3.20 -1.83
C GLY A 36 -5.31 4.27 -0.85
N ARG A 37 -6.58 4.71 -0.97
CA ARG A 37 -7.20 5.63 0.01
C ARG A 37 -7.53 4.89 1.30
N ARG A 38 -8.06 3.67 1.22
CA ARG A 38 -8.33 2.80 2.38
C ARG A 38 -7.08 2.54 3.21
N PHE A 39 -5.97 2.21 2.55
CA PHE A 39 -4.69 1.99 3.23
C PHE A 39 -4.21 3.24 3.97
N ARG A 40 -4.25 4.42 3.30
CA ARG A 40 -3.88 5.69 3.93
C ARG A 40 -4.76 6.04 5.14
N LEU A 41 -6.08 5.82 5.05
CA LEU A 41 -6.99 6.04 6.17
C LEU A 41 -6.64 5.14 7.35
N ALA A 42 -6.39 3.85 7.12
CA ALA A 42 -5.98 2.93 8.18
C ALA A 42 -4.66 3.36 8.83
N CYS A 43 -3.68 3.80 8.03
CA CYS A 43 -2.40 4.30 8.54
C CYS A 43 -2.59 5.51 9.46
N VAL A 44 -3.37 6.50 9.01
CA VAL A 44 -3.66 7.69 9.81
C VAL A 44 -4.35 7.31 11.10
N SER A 45 -5.36 6.43 11.04
CA SER A 45 -6.08 5.97 12.24
C SER A 45 -5.16 5.31 13.26
N VAL A 46 -4.25 4.44 12.82
CA VAL A 46 -3.31 3.76 13.72
C VAL A 46 -2.27 4.72 14.31
N VAL A 47 -1.78 5.69 13.54
CA VAL A 47 -0.88 6.75 14.06
C VAL A 47 -1.59 7.64 15.08
N VAL A 48 -2.84 8.02 14.82
CA VAL A 48 -3.65 8.81 15.76
C VAL A 48 -3.91 8.03 17.04
N LEU A 49 -4.28 6.74 16.93
CA LEU A 49 -4.47 5.87 18.10
C LEU A 49 -3.17 5.71 18.90
N PHE A 50 -2.02 5.61 18.23
CA PHE A 50 -0.72 5.56 18.91
C PHE A 50 -0.41 6.86 19.65
N ALA A 51 -0.64 8.01 19.03
CA ALA A 51 -0.48 9.31 19.68
C ALA A 51 -1.41 9.46 20.90
N ILE A 52 -2.67 9.05 20.78
CA ILE A 52 -3.61 9.01 21.90
C ILE A 52 -3.10 8.08 23.00
N ALA A 53 -2.60 6.89 22.66
CA ALA A 53 -2.06 5.94 23.63
C ALA A 53 -0.85 6.51 24.38
N CYS A 54 0.03 7.25 23.71
CA CYS A 54 1.17 7.91 24.36
C CYS A 54 0.75 8.97 25.39
N ILE A 55 -0.38 9.65 25.18
CA ILE A 55 -0.89 10.71 26.08
C ILE A 55 -1.78 10.12 27.18
N ALA A 56 -2.68 9.20 26.84
CA ALA A 56 -3.76 8.75 27.70
C ALA A 56 -3.38 7.55 28.59
N LEU A 57 -2.45 6.69 28.16
CA LEU A 57 -2.05 5.55 28.99
C LEU A 57 -1.14 6.01 30.13
N PRO A 58 -1.35 5.51 31.36
CA PRO A 58 -0.52 5.84 32.50
C PRO A 58 0.89 5.25 32.36
N GLY A 59 1.90 6.00 32.83
CA GLY A 59 3.31 5.58 32.82
C GLY A 59 4.25 6.70 32.40
N ARG A 60 5.51 6.63 32.85
CA ARG A 60 6.55 7.57 32.38
C ARG A 60 6.85 7.31 30.92
N ARG A 61 6.86 8.37 30.12
CA ARG A 61 7.26 8.33 28.71
C ARG A 61 8.74 8.64 28.62
N HIS A 62 9.51 7.62 28.28
CA HIS A 62 10.89 7.82 27.86
C HIS A 62 10.92 7.94 26.34
N LEU A 63 11.78 8.83 25.83
CA LEU A 63 11.82 9.14 24.39
C LEU A 63 12.21 7.91 23.55
N ASP A 64 13.08 7.06 24.08
CA ASP A 64 13.47 5.77 23.50
C ASP A 64 12.31 4.77 23.40
N ASP A 65 11.42 4.70 24.40
CA ASP A 65 10.20 3.89 24.35
C ASP A 65 9.25 4.39 23.25
N VAL A 66 9.03 5.70 23.17
CA VAL A 66 8.16 6.31 22.14
C VAL A 66 8.73 6.12 20.75
N LEU A 67 10.03 6.37 20.55
CA LEU A 67 10.71 6.17 19.28
C LEU A 67 10.72 4.69 18.87
N GLY A 68 11.00 3.78 19.81
CA GLY A 68 10.95 2.34 19.57
C GLY A 68 9.55 1.88 19.16
N GLY A 69 8.51 2.36 19.85
CA GLY A 69 7.11 2.09 19.50
C GLY A 69 6.75 2.62 18.10
N LEU A 70 7.18 3.83 17.76
CA LEU A 70 6.95 4.41 16.43
C LEU A 70 7.63 3.58 15.32
N LEU A 71 8.87 3.13 15.53
CA LEU A 71 9.60 2.29 14.57
C LEU A 71 8.95 0.91 14.42
N LEU A 72 8.49 0.29 15.51
CA LEU A 72 7.73 -0.95 15.45
C LEU A 72 6.46 -0.80 14.62
N LEU A 73 5.71 0.28 14.87
CA LEU A 73 4.48 0.58 14.16
C LEU A 73 4.73 0.83 12.67
N ALA A 74 5.77 1.61 12.33
CA ALA A 74 6.17 1.86 10.95
C ALA A 74 6.57 0.56 10.23
N THR A 75 7.25 -0.35 10.91
CA THR A 75 7.63 -1.66 10.37
C THR A 75 6.39 -2.50 10.07
N ALA A 76 5.43 -2.56 11.00
CA ALA A 76 4.16 -3.26 10.79
C ALA A 76 3.36 -2.65 9.63
N MET A 77 3.32 -1.33 9.53
CA MET A 77 2.67 -0.62 8.42
C MET A 77 3.32 -0.96 7.09
N MET A 78 4.66 -1.02 7.02
CA MET A 78 5.39 -1.40 5.80
C MET A 78 5.11 -2.85 5.41
N PHE A 79 5.14 -3.77 6.36
CA PHE A 79 4.82 -5.18 6.13
C PHE A 79 3.39 -5.36 5.59
N CYS A 80 2.41 -4.75 6.25
CA CYS A 80 1.03 -4.78 5.80
C CYS A 80 0.82 -4.04 4.46
N TYR A 81 1.59 -2.99 4.17
CA TYR A 81 1.57 -2.33 2.86
C TYR A 81 1.97 -3.28 1.74
N ILE A 82 3.04 -4.06 1.95
CA ILE A 82 3.52 -5.05 0.97
C ILE A 82 2.43 -6.09 0.72
N LEU A 83 1.88 -6.70 1.79
CA LEU A 83 0.81 -7.69 1.67
C LEU A 83 -0.43 -7.13 0.98
N PHE A 84 -0.87 -5.95 1.39
CA PHE A 84 -2.04 -5.30 0.81
C PHE A 84 -1.81 -4.90 -0.65
N SER A 85 -0.60 -4.46 -1.01
CA SER A 85 -0.22 -4.14 -2.38
C SER A 85 -0.17 -5.36 -3.27
N LEU A 86 0.33 -6.50 -2.76
CA LEU A 86 0.28 -7.78 -3.47
C LEU A 86 -1.17 -8.20 -3.73
N LEU A 87 -2.05 -8.09 -2.74
CA LEU A 87 -3.48 -8.45 -2.89
C LEU A 87 -4.25 -7.49 -3.80
N ALA A 88 -4.00 -6.19 -3.70
CA ALA A 88 -4.76 -5.17 -4.43
C ALA A 88 -4.22 -4.91 -5.85
N TRP A 89 -2.92 -5.12 -6.08
CA TRP A 89 -2.24 -4.70 -7.31
C TRP A 89 -1.23 -5.73 -7.85
N GLY A 90 -1.11 -6.90 -7.23
CA GLY A 90 -0.22 -7.96 -7.70
C GLY A 90 -0.67 -8.48 -9.06
N PHE A 91 0.09 -8.14 -10.09
CA PHE A 91 -0.15 -8.57 -11.47
C PHE A 91 -0.37 -10.09 -11.56
N THR A 92 0.53 -10.86 -10.93
CA THR A 92 0.50 -12.32 -10.92
C THR A 92 -0.74 -12.89 -10.22
N LEU A 93 -1.11 -12.35 -9.06
CA LEU A 93 -2.29 -12.80 -8.32
C LEU A 93 -3.58 -12.43 -9.03
N THR A 94 -3.63 -11.27 -9.67
CA THR A 94 -4.78 -10.83 -10.46
C THR A 94 -4.96 -11.70 -11.71
N LEU A 95 -3.86 -12.04 -12.39
CA LEU A 95 -3.81 -13.00 -13.50
C LEU A 95 -4.32 -14.39 -13.08
N LEU A 96 -3.82 -14.92 -11.96
CA LEU A 96 -4.28 -16.20 -11.41
C LEU A 96 -5.77 -16.15 -11.03
N THR A 97 -6.21 -15.07 -10.40
CA THR A 97 -7.62 -14.91 -9.99
C THR A 97 -8.55 -14.85 -11.20
N ALA A 98 -8.12 -14.24 -12.32
CA ALA A 98 -8.89 -14.22 -13.56
C ALA A 98 -9.09 -15.64 -14.13
N LEU A 99 -8.08 -16.50 -14.04
CA LEU A 99 -8.17 -17.91 -14.44
C LEU A 99 -9.04 -18.73 -13.47
N VAL A 100 -8.90 -18.52 -12.16
CA VAL A 100 -9.70 -19.24 -11.15
C VAL A 100 -11.19 -18.86 -11.29
N LYS A 101 -11.50 -17.58 -11.53
CA LYS A 101 -12.88 -17.11 -11.70
C LYS A 101 -13.57 -17.62 -12.95
N SER A 102 -12.84 -17.97 -14.01
CA SER A 102 -13.48 -18.50 -15.22
C SER A 102 -14.07 -19.89 -15.01
N GLY A 103 -13.61 -20.62 -13.99
CA GLY A 103 -14.11 -21.96 -13.64
C GLY A 103 -13.90 -23.02 -14.74
N ARG A 104 -13.15 -22.67 -15.79
CA ARG A 104 -12.87 -23.51 -16.96
C ARG A 104 -11.49 -23.20 -17.51
N PRO A 105 -10.82 -24.17 -18.16
CA PRO A 105 -9.59 -23.91 -18.90
C PRO A 105 -9.80 -22.79 -19.92
N LEU A 106 -8.86 -21.84 -19.97
CA LEU A 106 -8.85 -20.73 -20.93
C LEU A 106 -7.66 -20.87 -21.86
N THR A 107 -7.82 -20.44 -23.12
CA THR A 107 -6.67 -20.18 -23.99
C THR A 107 -5.91 -18.94 -23.50
N LEU A 108 -4.67 -18.75 -23.93
CA LEU A 108 -3.85 -17.58 -23.60
C LEU A 108 -4.57 -16.25 -23.90
N ASP A 109 -5.23 -16.15 -25.05
CA ASP A 109 -5.96 -14.95 -25.45
C ASP A 109 -7.19 -14.70 -24.58
N GLN A 110 -7.94 -15.75 -24.25
CA GLN A 110 -9.10 -15.65 -23.36
C GLN A 110 -8.69 -15.28 -21.94
N TRP A 111 -7.53 -15.76 -21.49
CA TRP A 111 -6.97 -15.43 -20.18
C TRP A 111 -6.48 -13.98 -20.13
N ALA A 112 -5.81 -13.50 -21.17
CA ALA A 112 -5.42 -12.10 -21.29
C ALA A 112 -6.64 -11.16 -21.30
N ALA A 113 -7.69 -11.51 -22.06
CA ALA A 113 -8.94 -10.77 -22.08
C ALA A 113 -9.66 -10.79 -20.71
N ALA A 114 -9.66 -11.94 -20.01
CA ALA A 114 -10.23 -12.05 -18.66
C ALA A 114 -9.47 -11.20 -17.62
N TYR A 115 -8.14 -11.17 -17.70
CA TYR A 115 -7.31 -10.29 -16.87
C TYR A 115 -7.59 -8.81 -17.12
N MET A 116 -7.81 -8.44 -18.39
CA MET A 116 -8.20 -7.08 -18.79
C MET A 116 -9.67 -6.76 -18.52
N GLN A 117 -10.42 -7.67 -17.87
CA GLN A 117 -11.87 -7.55 -17.60
C GLN A 117 -12.70 -7.27 -18.86
N GLY A 118 -12.31 -7.85 -20.00
CA GLY A 118 -12.96 -7.64 -21.29
C GLY A 118 -12.52 -6.38 -22.05
N GLY A 119 -11.55 -5.62 -21.51
CA GLY A 119 -10.88 -4.54 -22.22
C GLY A 119 -9.72 -5.03 -23.09
N ASP A 120 -9.19 -4.13 -23.90
CA ASP A 120 -7.99 -4.31 -24.71
C ASP A 120 -6.71 -3.81 -23.99
N LEU A 121 -5.55 -3.98 -24.63
CA LEU A 121 -4.26 -3.45 -24.14
C LEU A 121 -4.33 -1.94 -23.93
N ASP A 122 -5.15 -1.24 -24.71
CA ASP A 122 -5.39 0.18 -24.58
C ASP A 122 -6.13 0.51 -23.28
N THR A 123 -7.13 -0.28 -22.89
CA THR A 123 -7.84 -0.16 -21.60
C THR A 123 -6.91 -0.36 -20.40
N PHE A 124 -5.99 -1.33 -20.48
CA PHE A 124 -4.96 -1.51 -19.45
C PHE A 124 -4.01 -0.30 -19.37
N THR A 125 -3.52 0.15 -20.53
CA THR A 125 -2.62 1.29 -20.65
C THR A 125 -3.29 2.57 -20.16
N HIS A 126 -4.56 2.77 -20.49
CA HIS A 126 -5.40 3.87 -20.03
C HIS A 126 -5.56 3.87 -18.50
N ASN A 127 -5.84 2.72 -17.90
CA ASN A 127 -5.96 2.60 -16.44
C ASN A 127 -4.64 2.91 -15.72
N ARG A 128 -3.51 2.43 -16.24
CA ARG A 128 -2.18 2.73 -15.67
C ARG A 128 -1.77 4.19 -15.91
N LEU A 129 -2.09 4.74 -17.08
CA LEU A 129 -1.86 6.14 -17.42
C LEU A 129 -2.70 7.07 -16.53
N LYS A 130 -3.97 6.74 -16.28
CA LYS A 130 -4.83 7.46 -15.33
C LYS A 130 -4.23 7.52 -13.93
N LEU A 131 -3.56 6.45 -13.47
CA LEU A 131 -2.83 6.46 -12.20
C LEU A 131 -1.62 7.40 -12.23
N LEU A 132 -0.83 7.39 -13.32
CA LEU A 132 0.32 8.29 -13.48
C LEU A 132 -0.09 9.77 -13.55
N ILE A 133 -1.21 10.07 -14.23
CA ILE A 133 -1.77 11.42 -14.34
C ILE A 133 -2.37 11.86 -13.00
N SER A 134 -3.24 11.05 -12.38
CA SER A 134 -3.87 11.39 -11.08
C SER A 134 -2.89 11.49 -9.91
N SER A 135 -1.72 10.86 -10.00
CA SER A 135 -0.64 11.01 -9.03
C SER A 135 0.28 12.22 -9.30
N GLY A 136 0.04 12.93 -10.41
CA GLY A 136 0.80 14.10 -10.84
C GLY A 136 2.22 13.76 -11.32
N LEU A 137 2.46 12.50 -11.74
CA LEU A 137 3.76 12.05 -12.22
C LEU A 137 3.94 12.25 -13.72
N VAL A 138 2.84 12.26 -14.48
CA VAL A 138 2.81 12.49 -15.92
C VAL A 138 1.75 13.54 -16.22
N VAL A 139 2.03 14.40 -17.19
CA VAL A 139 1.08 15.37 -17.75
C VAL A 139 0.89 15.08 -19.24
N THR A 140 -0.30 15.38 -19.74
CA THR A 140 -0.57 15.39 -21.18
C THR A 140 -0.46 16.83 -21.67
N ALA A 141 0.52 17.11 -22.54
CA ALA A 141 0.69 18.39 -23.20
C ALA A 141 0.76 18.14 -24.72
N ASP A 142 -0.07 18.86 -25.48
CA ASP A 142 -0.11 18.78 -26.95
C ASP A 142 -0.30 17.35 -27.51
N GLY A 143 -1.16 16.55 -26.87
CA GLY A 143 -1.41 15.16 -27.26
C GLY A 143 -0.23 14.21 -26.97
N ARG A 144 0.80 14.68 -26.27
CA ARG A 144 1.98 13.90 -25.88
C ARG A 144 2.03 13.72 -24.36
N LEU A 145 2.63 12.63 -23.92
CA LEU A 145 2.87 12.34 -22.51
C LEU A 145 4.25 12.84 -22.11
N ALA A 146 4.33 13.67 -21.08
CA ALA A 146 5.58 14.16 -20.53
C ALA A 146 5.66 13.90 -19.01
N PRO A 147 6.80 13.47 -18.47
CA PRO A 147 6.97 13.35 -17.03
C PRO A 147 7.01 14.73 -16.37
N THR A 148 6.39 14.87 -15.20
CA THR A 148 6.55 16.07 -14.37
C THR A 148 7.88 16.01 -13.61
N ALA A 149 8.33 17.12 -13.01
CA ALA A 149 9.51 17.12 -12.14
C ALA A 149 9.41 16.07 -11.00
N LYS A 150 8.21 15.90 -10.46
CA LYS A 150 7.89 14.84 -9.48
C LYS A 150 8.01 13.44 -10.10
N GLY A 151 7.51 13.26 -11.32
CA GLY A 151 7.66 12.02 -12.09
C GLY A 151 9.12 11.63 -12.30
N VAL A 152 9.97 12.59 -12.70
CA VAL A 152 11.41 12.39 -12.89
C VAL A 152 12.09 12.00 -11.57
N ALA A 153 11.79 12.70 -10.47
CA ALA A 153 12.36 12.39 -9.16
C ALA A 153 12.00 10.96 -8.69
N VAL A 154 10.73 10.57 -8.85
CA VAL A 154 10.27 9.21 -8.52
C VAL A 154 10.95 8.17 -9.41
N ALA A 155 11.09 8.43 -10.71
CA ALA A 155 11.79 7.51 -11.62
C ALA A 155 13.26 7.30 -11.25
N HIS A 156 13.97 8.36 -10.85
CA HIS A 156 15.35 8.26 -10.37
C HIS A 156 15.45 7.48 -9.06
N LEU A 157 14.53 7.70 -8.12
CA LEU A 157 14.48 6.93 -6.88
C LEU A 157 14.28 5.43 -7.17
N VAL A 158 13.35 5.09 -8.06
CA VAL A 158 13.11 3.70 -8.48
C VAL A 158 14.36 3.08 -9.10
N LYS A 159 15.07 3.84 -9.96
CA LYS A 159 16.33 3.39 -10.55
C LYS A 159 17.39 3.10 -9.48
N LEU A 160 17.55 3.99 -8.50
CA LEU A 160 18.48 3.82 -7.40
C LEU A 160 18.13 2.58 -6.57
N VAL A 161 16.85 2.41 -6.22
CA VAL A 161 16.39 1.22 -5.49
C VAL A 161 16.71 -0.05 -6.26
N ARG A 162 16.39 -0.12 -7.57
CA ARG A 162 16.68 -1.30 -8.39
C ARG A 162 18.17 -1.65 -8.42
N LEU A 163 19.03 -0.64 -8.54
CA LEU A 163 20.48 -0.83 -8.48
C LEU A 163 20.91 -1.36 -7.11
N SER A 164 20.39 -0.80 -6.02
CA SER A 164 20.73 -1.22 -4.65
C SER A 164 20.25 -2.65 -4.32
N THR A 165 19.18 -3.11 -4.98
CA THR A 165 18.60 -4.44 -4.76
C THR A 165 19.02 -5.47 -5.82
N GLY A 166 19.89 -5.12 -6.78
CA GLY A 166 20.32 -6.03 -7.85
C GLY A 166 19.22 -6.40 -8.86
N LEU A 167 18.18 -5.57 -8.98
CA LEU A 167 17.05 -5.74 -9.90
C LEU A 167 17.15 -4.83 -11.15
N GLY A 168 18.28 -4.14 -11.30
CA GLY A 168 18.50 -3.07 -12.29
C GLY A 168 19.65 -3.37 -13.24
#